data_AF-A0A9C8GI88-F1
#
_entry.id   AF-A0A9C8GI88-F1
#
_cell.length_a   1.000
_cell.length_b   1.000
_cell.length_c   1.000
_cell.angle_alpha   90.00
_cell.angle_beta   90.00
_cell.angle_gamma   90.00
#
_symmetry.space_group_name_H-M   'P 1'
#
loop_
_entity.id
_entity.type
_entity.pdbx_description
1 polymer ?
#
loop_
_entity_poly.entity_id
_entity_poly.type
_entity_poly.pdbx_seq_one_letter_code
_entity_poly.pdbx_strand_id
1 'polypeptide(L)' 'MRKPHPCGGREWEVTRIGADIGLRCLTCGRRVMLPRGKFEKGIKSILGSEDDVSKS' A
#
# COMPACT_ATOMS: atom_id res chain seq x y z
N MET A 1 -1.62 -1.22 -7.98
CA MET A 1 -0.65 -2.24 -8.44
C MET A 1 -1.09 -2.78 -9.80
N ARG A 2 -0.20 -2.87 -10.81
CA ARG A 2 -0.56 -3.32 -12.17
C ARG A 2 -1.15 -4.74 -12.25
N LYS A 3 -0.99 -5.54 -11.19
CA LYS A 3 -1.69 -6.82 -11.03
C LYS A 3 -2.87 -6.65 -10.06
N PRO A 4 -4.11 -6.96 -10.47
CA PRO A 4 -5.24 -7.01 -9.56
C PRO A 4 -4.96 -8.07 -8.49
N HIS A 5 -5.44 -7.83 -7.27
CA HIS A 5 -5.33 -8.82 -6.20
C HIS A 5 -6.03 -10.11 -6.65
N PRO A 6 -5.52 -11.31 -6.32
CA PRO A 6 -6.16 -12.58 -6.69
C PRO A 6 -7.63 -12.72 -6.24
N CYS A 7 -8.09 -11.90 -5.29
CA CYS A 7 -9.51 -11.86 -4.91
C CYS A 7 -10.40 -10.99 -5.83
N GLY A 8 -9.86 -10.35 -6.87
CA GLY A 8 -10.57 -9.39 -7.72
C GLY A 8 -10.61 -7.95 -7.18
N GLY A 9 -10.22 -7.75 -5.91
CA GLY A 9 -10.13 -6.46 -5.26
C GLY A 9 -9.04 -5.55 -5.86
N ARG A 10 -9.38 -4.27 -6.03
CA ARG A 10 -8.46 -3.24 -6.53
C ARG A 10 -8.09 -2.22 -5.45
N GLU A 11 -8.85 -2.19 -4.38
CA GLU A 11 -8.72 -1.24 -3.28
C GLU A 11 -7.88 -1.83 -2.15
N TRP A 12 -6.97 -1.01 -1.66
CA TRP A 12 -6.02 -1.36 -0.64
C TRP A 12 -5.97 -0.24 0.38
N GLU A 13 -6.05 -0.62 1.64
CA GLU A 13 -5.87 0.26 2.79
C GLU A 13 -4.44 0.11 3.30
N VAL A 14 -3.77 1.24 3.53
CA VAL A 14 -2.44 1.25 4.12
C VAL A 14 -2.61 1.12 5.64
N THR A 15 -2.13 0.02 6.20
CA THR A 15 -2.21 -0.25 7.64
C THR A 15 -0.92 0.07 8.37
N ARG A 16 0.21 0.17 7.65
CA ARG A 16 1.53 0.44 8.22
C ARG A 16 2.39 1.20 7.21
N ILE A 17 3.04 2.27 7.67
CA ILE A 17 4.05 3.02 6.91
C ILE A 17 5.37 2.94 7.69
N GLY A 18 6.44 2.52 7.00
CA GLY A 18 7.77 2.27 7.59
C GLY A 18 8.75 1.70 6.56
N ALA A 19 9.71 0.89 7.01
CA ALA A 19 10.61 0.15 6.11
C ALA A 19 9.84 -0.78 5.16
N ASP A 20 8.79 -1.42 5.70
CA ASP A 20 7.80 -2.20 4.96
C ASP A 20 6.44 -1.53 5.04
N ILE A 21 5.77 -1.44 3.89
CA ILE A 21 4.41 -0.93 3.77
C ILE A 21 3.44 -2.09 3.94
N GLY A 22 2.63 -2.03 4.98
CA GLY A 22 1.55 -2.98 5.20
C GLY A 22 0.31 -2.55 4.45
N LEU A 23 -0.20 -3.40 3.54
CA LEU A 23 -1.44 -3.18 2.82
C LEU A 23 -2.48 -4.22 3.21
N ARG A 24 -3.70 -3.77 3.45
CA ARG A 24 -4.88 -4.61 3.65
C ARG A 24 -5.80 -4.48 2.45
N CYS A 25 -6.16 -5.60 1.85
CA CYS A 25 -7.18 -5.62 0.83
C CYS A 25 -8.54 -5.36 1.48
N LEU A 26 -9.25 -4.32 1.04
CA LEU A 26 -10.57 -3.97 1.57
C LEU A 26 -11.65 -4.98 1.13
N THR A 27 -11.44 -5.69 0.03
CA THR A 27 -12.39 -6.68 -0.50
C THR A 27 -12.37 -8.03 0.23
N CYS A 28 -11.19 -8.51 0.65
CA CYS A 28 -11.04 -9.84 1.27
C CYS A 28 -10.38 -9.82 2.66
N GLY A 29 -9.96 -8.66 3.14
CA GLY A 29 -9.28 -8.50 4.42
C GLY A 29 -7.84 -9.03 4.47
N ARG A 30 -7.30 -9.56 3.36
CA ARG A 30 -5.93 -10.09 3.30
C ARG A 30 -4.91 -8.97 3.53
N ARG A 31 -3.93 -9.22 4.38
CA ARG A 31 -2.80 -8.32 4.64
C ARG A 31 -1.57 -8.80 3.89
N VAL A 32 -0.88 -7.88 3.23
CA VAL A 32 0.39 -8.13 2.53
C VAL A 32 1.40 -7.06 2.96
N MET A 33 2.67 -7.46 3.05
CA MET A 33 3.76 -6.52 3.29
C MET A 33 4.52 -6.31 1.99
N LEU A 34 4.74 -5.06 1.62
CA LEU A 34 5.45 -4.66 0.42
C LEU A 34 6.61 -3.76 0.80
N PRO A 35 7.82 -4.02 0.27
CA PRO A 35 8.92 -3.10 0.47
C PRO A 35 8.60 -1.77 -0.22
N ARG A 36 9.01 -0.67 0.41
CA ARG A 36 8.71 0.71 -0.02
C ARG A 36 8.95 0.93 -1.52
N GLY A 37 10.09 0.48 -2.05
CA GLY A 37 10.42 0.63 -3.47
C GLY A 37 9.49 -0.10 -4.46
N LYS A 38 8.84 -1.20 -4.05
CA LYS A 38 7.78 -1.85 -4.86
C LYS A 38 6.45 -1.14 -4.74
N PHE A 39 6.16 -0.57 -3.57
CA PHE A 39 4.94 0.19 -3.31
C PHE A 39 4.93 1.46 -4.18
N GLU A 40 6.02 2.23 -4.17
CA GLU A 40 6.18 3.45 -4.96
C GLU A 40 6.02 3.21 -6.47
N LYS A 41 6.60 2.13 -7.02
CA LYS A 41 6.43 1.77 -8.44
C LYS A 41 5.04 1.22 -8.78
N GLY A 42 4.28 0.78 -7.79
CA GLY A 42 3.00 0.07 -7.96
C GLY A 42 1.75 0.95 -7.77
N ILE A 43 1.91 2.11 -7.14
CA ILE A 43 0.83 3.08 -6.94
C ILE A 43 0.79 4.04 -8.12
N LYS A 44 -0.39 4.15 -8.73
CA LYS A 44 -0.62 5.09 -9.84
C LYS A 44 -1.08 6.46 -9.34
N SER A 45 -1.75 6.52 -8.19
CA SER A 45 -2.15 7.74 -7.47
C SER A 45 -2.41 7.41 -5.99
N ILE A 46 -1.93 8.25 -5.08
CA ILE A 46 -2.24 8.21 -3.64
C ILE A 46 -3.28 9.30 -3.41
N LEU A 47 -4.47 8.95 -2.90
CA LEU A 47 -5.62 9.87 -2.73
C LEU A 47 -5.82 10.31 -1.27
N GLY A 48 -4.81 10.18 -0.41
CA GLY A 48 -4.89 10.55 1.00
C GLY A 48 -3.55 10.97 1.56
N SER A 49 -3.51 12.21 2.02
CA SER A 49 -2.65 12.94 2.95
C SER A 49 -1.17 12.55 3.16
N GLU A 50 -0.35 13.59 3.03
CA GLU A 50 0.76 13.97 3.90
C GLU A 50 1.14 12.98 5.03
N ASP A 51 2.26 12.28 4.84
CA ASP A 51 3.11 11.74 5.92
C ASP A 51 4.54 12.15 5.55
N ASP A 52 4.97 13.31 6.04
CA ASP A 52 5.68 13.50 7.31
C ASP A 52 7.20 13.36 7.12
N VAL A 53 7.77 14.53 6.90
CA VAL A 53 9.18 14.86 7.12
C VAL A 53 9.49 14.61 8.59
N SER A 54 10.48 13.76 8.88
CA SER A 54 11.49 13.86 9.96
C SER A 54 12.06 12.45 10.20
N LYS A 55 13.37 12.20 10.35
CA LYS A 55 14.38 12.96 11.07
C LYS A 55 15.76 12.38 10.75
N SER A 56 16.72 13.21 10.35
CA SER A 56 18.12 13.19 10.80
C SER A 56 18.83 14.43 10.29
#